data_AF-A0A6S5BVW9-F1
#
_entry.id   AF-A0A6S5BVW9-F1
#
_cell.length_a   1.000
_cell.length_b   1.000
_cell.length_c   1.000
_cell.angle_alpha   90.00
_cell.angle_beta   90.00
_cell.angle_gamma   90.00
#
_symmetry.space_group_name_H-M   'P 1'
#
loop_
_entity.id
_entity.type
_entity.pdbx_description
1 polymer ?
#
loop_
_entity_poly.entity_id
_entity_poly.type
_entity_poly.pdbx_seq_one_letter_code
_entity_poly.pdbx_strand_id
1 'polypeptide(L)'
;MTTDYTHQDSKLTFLFPESLGVNRFKLVEQRADHVHVFTFTLRDEQPGSELNQALHKAIRDKAIVQLIVTRGGSVIRDLNVVVSESATEKPNDYRLSVAKA
;
A
#
# COMPACT_ATOMS: atom_id res chain seq x y z
N MET A 1 -6.82 -10.93 12.61
CA MET A 1 -7.91 -10.84 11.60
C MET A 1 -7.29 -10.39 10.28
N THR A 2 -7.66 -11.04 9.17
CA THR A 2 -7.12 -10.75 7.84
C THR A 2 -8.22 -10.14 6.97
N THR A 3 -7.99 -8.95 6.42
CA THR A 3 -8.96 -8.30 5.50
C THR A 3 -8.32 -8.13 4.14
N ASP A 4 -9.00 -8.61 3.09
CA ASP A 4 -8.58 -8.48 1.69
C ASP A 4 -9.38 -7.35 1.00
N TYR A 5 -8.68 -6.42 0.33
CA TYR A 5 -9.29 -5.27 -0.34
C TYR A 5 -9.35 -5.40 -1.88
N THR A 6 -9.53 -6.61 -2.41
CA THR A 6 -9.56 -6.94 -3.86
C THR A 6 -10.90 -6.72 -4.59
N HIS A 7 -11.82 -5.91 -4.08
CA HIS A 7 -13.13 -5.73 -4.73
C HIS A 7 -13.07 -4.79 -5.95
N GLN A 8 -13.86 -5.08 -6.99
CA GLN A 8 -13.90 -4.40 -8.29
C GLN A 8 -14.13 -2.87 -8.22
N ASP A 9 -14.59 -2.35 -7.09
CA ASP A 9 -14.89 -0.94 -6.83
C ASP A 9 -13.89 -0.26 -5.87
N SER A 10 -12.82 -0.98 -5.48
CA SER A 10 -11.83 -0.48 -4.53
C SER A 10 -10.69 0.22 -5.25
N LYS A 11 -10.34 1.43 -4.77
CA LYS A 11 -9.19 2.22 -5.25
C LYS A 11 -8.19 2.39 -4.11
N LEU A 12 -6.92 2.14 -4.40
CA LEU A 12 -5.82 2.46 -3.50
C LEU A 12 -5.13 3.73 -3.99
N THR A 13 -4.90 4.68 -3.10
CA THR A 13 -4.16 5.90 -3.40
C THR A 13 -3.06 6.08 -2.37
N PHE A 14 -1.85 6.32 -2.85
CA PHE A 14 -0.72 6.76 -2.06
C PHE A 14 -0.52 8.26 -2.26
N LEU A 15 -0.35 9.00 -1.16
CA LEU A 15 0.05 10.40 -1.22
C LEU A 15 1.53 10.52 -0.88
N PHE A 16 2.32 10.69 -1.94
CA PHE A 16 3.70 11.14 -1.91
C PHE A 16 3.69 12.68 -2.09
N PRO A 17 4.74 13.35 -2.64
CA PRO A 17 4.55 14.71 -3.16
C PRO A 17 3.43 14.83 -4.20
N GLU A 18 3.10 13.73 -4.88
CA GLU A 18 1.97 13.58 -5.78
C GLU A 18 1.04 12.43 -5.36
N SER A 19 -0.21 12.48 -5.84
CA SER A 19 -1.21 11.45 -5.59
C SER A 19 -1.13 10.38 -6.69
N LEU A 20 -0.70 9.17 -6.32
CA LEU A 20 -0.59 8.04 -7.25
C LEU A 20 -1.54 6.93 -6.82
N GLY A 21 -2.31 6.41 -7.77
CA GLY A 21 -3.38 5.45 -7.47
C GLY A 21 -3.39 4.25 -8.40
N VAL A 22 -3.98 3.15 -7.90
CA VAL A 22 -4.12 1.90 -8.62
C VAL A 22 -5.48 1.26 -8.31
N ASN A 23 -6.07 0.62 -9.32
CA ASN A 23 -7.37 -0.05 -9.22
C ASN A 23 -7.24 -1.59 -9.25
N ARG A 24 -6.04 -2.11 -9.56
CA ARG A 24 -5.73 -3.54 -9.58
C ARG A 24 -4.64 -3.84 -8.56
N PHE A 25 -5.04 -4.24 -7.36
CA PHE A 25 -4.10 -4.55 -6.29
C PHE A 25 -4.66 -5.64 -5.38
N LYS A 26 -3.77 -6.25 -4.60
CA LYS A 26 -4.13 -6.99 -3.40
C LYS A 26 -3.58 -6.24 -2.20
N LEU A 27 -4.42 -5.97 -1.22
CA LEU A 27 -4.00 -5.42 0.06
C LEU A 27 -4.54 -6.33 1.15
N VAL A 28 -3.64 -6.82 2.00
CA VAL A 28 -3.96 -7.76 3.08
C VAL A 28 -3.58 -7.09 4.40
N GLU A 29 -4.58 -6.79 5.22
CA GLU A 29 -4.35 -6.21 6.55
C GLU A 29 -4.07 -7.29 7.58
N GLN A 30 -3.02 -7.09 8.39
CA GLN A 30 -2.65 -7.94 9.51
C GLN A 30 -2.54 -7.08 10.77
N ARG A 31 -3.34 -7.42 11.78
CA ARG A 31 -3.33 -6.80 13.11
C ARG A 31 -3.08 -7.87 14.17
N ALA A 32 -2.03 -7.65 14.96
CA ALA A 32 -1.71 -8.35 16.20
C ALA A 32 -1.25 -7.31 17.24
N ASP A 33 -1.31 -7.62 18.54
CA ASP A 33 -1.21 -6.67 19.67
C ASP A 33 -0.30 -5.45 19.46
N HIS A 34 0.92 -5.65 18.95
CA HIS A 34 1.92 -4.59 18.75
C HIS A 34 2.29 -4.35 17.28
N VAL A 35 1.60 -4.99 16.34
CA VAL A 35 1.91 -5.00 14.91
C VAL A 35 0.66 -4.69 14.10
N HIS A 36 0.69 -3.55 13.41
CA HIS A 36 -0.30 -3.21 12.40
C HIS A 36 0.41 -3.01 11.06
N VAL A 37 0.26 -4.00 10.18
CA VAL A 37 0.91 -4.01 8.87
C VAL A 37 -0.07 -4.40 7.77
N PHE A 38 0.26 -4.01 6.55
CA PHE A 38 -0.39 -4.48 5.35
C PHE A 38 0.64 -5.14 4.43
N THR A 39 0.24 -6.21 3.76
CA THR A 39 0.95 -6.69 2.57
C THR A 39 0.23 -6.15 1.35
N PHE A 40 0.98 -5.48 0.48
CA PHE A 40 0.47 -4.83 -0.72
C PHE A 40 1.14 -5.44 -1.95
N THR A 41 0.33 -5.91 -2.89
CA THR A 41 0.78 -6.43 -4.18
C THR A 41 0.14 -5.60 -5.29
N LEU A 42 0.96 -4.96 -6.13
CA LEU A 42 0.48 -4.37 -7.38
C LEU A 42 0.20 -5.48 -8.40
N ARG A 43 -1.01 -5.53 -8.93
CA ARG A 43 -1.38 -6.52 -9.96
C ARG A 43 -1.32 -5.86 -11.32
N ASP A 44 -0.68 -6.56 -12.27
CA ASP A 44 -0.63 -6.17 -13.69
C ASP A 44 0.06 -4.82 -13.97
N GLU A 45 0.74 -4.26 -12.97
CA GLU A 45 1.50 -3.02 -13.08
C GLU A 45 2.93 -3.32 -13.58
N GLN A 46 3.42 -2.56 -14.55
CA GLN A 46 4.80 -2.72 -15.02
C GLN A 46 5.78 -2.31 -13.92
N PRO A 47 6.89 -3.05 -13.71
CA PRO A 47 7.91 -2.68 -12.71
C PRO A 47 8.49 -1.27 -12.90
N GLY A 48 8.39 -0.70 -14.12
CA GLY A 48 8.81 0.65 -14.44
C GLY A 48 7.74 1.74 -14.24
N SER A 49 6.55 1.42 -13.71
CA SER A 49 5.50 2.43 -13.52
C SER A 49 5.89 3.51 -12.52
N GLU A 50 5.31 4.70 -12.66
CA GLU A 50 5.54 5.84 -11.76
C GLU A 50 5.26 5.46 -10.30
N LEU A 51 4.16 4.74 -10.04
CA LEU A 51 3.82 4.27 -8.71
C LEU A 51 4.88 3.31 -8.15
N ASN A 52 5.36 2.36 -8.96
CA ASN A 52 6.38 1.42 -8.51
C ASN A 52 7.71 2.13 -8.20
N GLN A 53 8.12 3.07 -9.05
CA GLN A 53 9.29 3.91 -8.81
C GLN A 53 9.15 4.78 -7.55
N ALA A 54 7.97 5.35 -7.32
CA ALA A 54 7.67 6.15 -6.12
C ALA A 54 7.73 5.30 -4.84
N LEU A 55 7.20 4.07 -4.87
CA LEU A 55 7.30 3.13 -3.75
C LEU A 55 8.75 2.76 -3.45
N HIS A 56 9.55 2.42 -4.47
CA HIS A 56 10.98 2.15 -4.30
C HIS A 56 11.74 3.35 -3.75
N LYS A 57 11.39 4.57 -4.18
CA LYS A 57 11.95 5.81 -3.63
C LYS A 57 11.57 5.98 -2.15
N ALA A 58 10.31 5.77 -1.78
CA ALA A 58 9.88 5.88 -0.39
C ALA A 58 10.55 4.86 0.53
N ILE A 59 10.82 3.63 0.05
CA ILE A 59 11.60 2.63 0.79
C ILE A 59 13.02 3.14 1.06
N ARG A 60 13.71 3.60 0.01
CA ARG A 60 15.09 4.11 0.10
C ARG A 60 15.18 5.31 1.06
N ASP A 61 14.25 6.24 0.94
CA ASP A 61 14.25 7.49 1.69
C ASP A 61 13.63 7.32 3.10
N LYS A 62 13.11 6.12 3.43
CA LYS A 62 12.37 5.81 4.66
C LYS A 62 11.22 6.79 4.91
N ALA A 63 10.55 7.19 3.84
CA ALA A 63 9.50 8.19 3.89
C ALA A 63 8.22 7.64 4.54
N ILE A 64 7.54 8.50 5.29
CA ILE A 64 6.15 8.27 5.69
C ILE A 64 5.27 8.66 4.49
N VAL A 65 4.36 7.76 4.11
CA VAL A 65 3.45 7.92 2.98
C VAL A 65 2.03 7.75 3.48
N GLN A 66 1.08 8.52 2.98
CA GLN A 66 -0.33 8.32 3.32
C GLN A 66 -0.95 7.26 2.41
N LEU A 67 -1.63 6.30 3.02
CA LEU A 67 -2.36 5.22 2.38
C LEU A 67 -3.86 5.49 2.51
N ILE A 68 -4.54 5.69 1.37
CA ILE A 68 -5.99 5.86 1.32
C ILE A 68 -6.60 4.70 0.54
N VAL A 69 -7.49 3.97 1.19
CA VAL A 69 -8.30 2.92 0.55
C VAL A 69 -9.73 3.44 0.45
N THR A 70 -10.26 3.49 -0.77
CA THR A 70 -11.65 3.86 -1.05
C THR A 70 -12.40 2.64 -1.57
N ARG A 71 -13.65 2.43 -1.14
CA ARG A 71 -14.57 1.40 -1.67
C ARG A 71 -15.94 2.03 -1.90
N GLY A 72 -16.53 1.84 -3.08
CA GLY A 72 -17.84 2.42 -3.42
C GLY A 72 -17.89 3.95 -3.25
N GLY A 73 -16.77 4.64 -3.48
CA GLY A 73 -16.65 6.10 -3.28
C GLY A 73 -16.45 6.56 -1.85
N SER A 74 -16.41 5.66 -0.86
CA SER A 74 -16.18 5.99 0.56
C SER A 74 -14.79 5.59 1.02
N VAL A 75 -14.12 6.46 1.78
CA VAL A 75 -12.82 6.16 2.40
C VAL A 75 -13.02 5.17 3.54
N ILE A 76 -12.34 4.02 3.47
CA ILE A 76 -12.42 2.96 4.49
C ILE A 76 -11.11 2.78 5.26
N ARG A 77 -10.01 3.33 4.76
CA ARG A 77 -8.73 3.44 5.45
C ARG A 77 -8.05 4.75 5.05
N ASP A 78 -7.50 5.42 6.03
CA ASP A 78 -6.66 6.59 5.89
C ASP A 78 -5.57 6.49 6.96
N LEU A 79 -4.34 6.17 6.55
CA LEU A 79 -3.27 5.80 7.45
C LEU A 79 -1.93 6.34 6.96
N ASN A 80 -1.09 6.80 7.89
CA ASN A 80 0.32 7.02 7.62
C ASN A 80 1.08 5.69 7.73
N VAL A 81 1.85 5.36 6.69
CA VAL A 81 2.59 4.10 6.60
C VAL A 81 4.04 4.32 6.19
N VAL A 82 4.91 3.43 6.63
CA VAL A 82 6.27 3.27 6.11
C VAL A 82 6.28 2.07 5.16
N VAL A 83 6.77 2.28 3.95
CA VAL A 83 6.90 1.24 2.93
C VAL A 83 8.24 0.53 3.10
N SER A 84 8.25 -0.80 3.03
CA SER A 84 9.44 -1.62 2.96
C SER A 84 9.28 -2.72 1.92
N GLU A 85 10.40 -3.34 1.53
CA GLU A 85 10.38 -4.54 0.70
C GLU A 85 9.58 -5.65 1.37
N SER A 86 8.87 -6.44 0.56
CA SER A 86 8.19 -7.64 1.05
C SER A 86 9.18 -8.78 1.25
N ALA A 87 8.94 -9.59 2.28
CA ALA A 87 9.69 -10.82 2.54
C ALA A 87 9.41 -11.94 1.51
N THR A 88 8.45 -11.74 0.61
CA THR A 88 8.08 -12.72 -0.43
C THR A 88 8.99 -12.69 -1.66
N GLU A 89 9.89 -11.70 -1.77
CA GLU A 89 10.83 -11.48 -2.89
C GLU A 89 10.19 -11.43 -4.29
N LYS A 90 8.85 -11.40 -4.37
CA LYS A 90 8.14 -11.26 -5.63
C LYS A 90 8.23 -9.82 -6.10
N PRO A 91 8.40 -9.60 -7.41
CA PRO A 91 8.28 -8.25 -7.95
C PRO A 91 6.91 -7.68 -7.60
N ASN A 92 6.85 -6.38 -7.33
CA ASN A 92 5.62 -5.64 -7.03
C ASN A 92 4.93 -5.99 -5.69
N ASP A 93 5.61 -6.74 -4.81
CA ASP A 93 5.16 -7.01 -3.45
C ASP A 93 5.85 -6.07 -2.44
N TYR A 94 5.05 -5.48 -1.55
CA TYR A 94 5.46 -4.50 -0.57
C TYR A 94 4.87 -4.81 0.80
N ARG A 95 5.59 -4.39 1.84
CA ARG A 95 5.07 -4.34 3.21
C ARG A 95 4.86 -2.88 3.61
N LEU A 96 3.68 -2.59 4.15
CA LEU A 96 3.32 -1.28 4.67
C LEU A 96 3.16 -1.41 6.19
N SER A 97 3.96 -0.68 6.95
CA SER A 97 3.84 -0.65 8.42
C SER A 97 3.17 0.64 8.84
N VAL A 98 2.11 0.58 9.65
CA VAL A 98 1.46 1.80 10.14
C VAL A 98 2.45 2.56 11.02
N ALA A 99 2.72 3.81 10.64
CA ALA A 99 3.51 4.71 11.48
C ALA A 99 2.70 4.98 12.75
N LYS A 100 3.31 4.80 13.92
CA LYS A 100 2.68 5.19 15.18
C LYS A 100 2.38 6.69 15.09
N ALA A 101 1.11 7.05 15.31
CA ALA A 101 0.69 8.43 15.54
C ALA A 101 1.31 8.96 16.84
#